data_AF-A0A0M3DB93-F1
#
_entry.id   AF-A0A0M3DB93-F1
#
_cell.length_a   1.000
_cell.length_b   1.000
_cell.length_c   1.000
_cell.angle_alpha   90.00
_cell.angle_beta   90.00
_cell.angle_gamma   90.00
#
_symmetry.space_group_name_H-M   'P 1'
#
loop_
_entity.id
_entity.type
_entity.pdbx_description
1 polymer ?
#
loop_
_entity_poly.entity_id
_entity_poly.type
_entity_poly.pdbx_seq_one_letter_code
_entity_poly.pdbx_strand_id
1 'polypeptide(L)'
;MTEGSTGLVAFLLARIEEDERIAGHVAAVSPTADTGFCVWATQFAFDPERMIVAIDYQRVLAECAAKRRIVDMFRAATPAAATAEVLEAVLRELAFAHADHPDYRVAWRI
;
A
#
# COMPACT_ATOMS: atom_id res chain seq x y z
N MET A 1 17.50 -12.51 -2.02
CA MET A 1 16.77 -11.43 -2.73
C MET A 1 17.78 -10.57 -3.46
N THR A 2 17.43 -10.05 -4.65
CA THR A 2 18.29 -9.12 -5.37
C THR A 2 18.23 -7.73 -4.74
N GLU A 3 19.19 -6.86 -5.02
CA GLU A 3 19.16 -5.45 -4.60
C GLU A 3 17.90 -4.72 -5.13
N GLY A 4 17.48 -5.06 -6.36
CA GLY A 4 16.24 -4.57 -6.96
C GLY A 4 14.99 -4.98 -6.19
N SER A 5 14.89 -6.26 -5.80
CA SER A 5 13.76 -6.78 -5.00
C SER A 5 13.73 -6.17 -3.59
N THR A 6 14.89 -5.94 -2.98
CA THR A 6 14.98 -5.27 -1.66
C THR A 6 14.46 -3.83 -1.74
N GLY A 7 14.84 -3.08 -2.78
CA GLY A 7 14.33 -1.72 -3.00
C GLY A 7 12.83 -1.66 -3.24
N LEU A 8 12.31 -2.59 -4.04
CA LEU A 8 10.87 -2.71 -4.33
C LEU A 8 10.05 -2.99 -3.06
N VAL A 9 10.52 -3.91 -2.22
CA VAL A 9 9.89 -4.23 -0.93
C VAL A 9 9.89 -3.03 0.00
N ALA A 10 11.02 -2.32 0.11
CA ALA A 10 11.12 -1.13 0.97
C ALA A 10 10.15 -0.02 0.52
N PHE A 11 10.06 0.22 -0.79
CA PHE A 11 9.12 1.18 -1.36
C PHE A 11 7.66 0.83 -1.05
N LEU A 12 7.26 -0.42 -1.26
CA LEU A 12 5.89 -0.87 -0.97
C LEU A 12 5.55 -0.74 0.52
N LEU A 13 6.48 -1.12 1.40
CA LEU A 13 6.26 -0.97 2.85
C LEU A 13 6.10 0.49 3.26
N ALA A 14 6.87 1.41 2.68
CA ALA A 14 6.71 2.84 2.96
C ALA A 14 5.33 3.36 2.54
N ARG A 15 4.81 2.94 1.37
CA ARG A 15 3.46 3.31 0.91
C ARG A 15 2.37 2.72 1.78
N ILE A 16 2.52 1.46 2.18
CA ILE A 16 1.60 0.80 3.10
C ILE A 16 1.55 1.53 4.46
N GLU A 17 2.72 1.89 5.01
CA GLU A 17 2.82 2.63 6.27
C GLU A 17 2.22 4.04 6.18
N GLU A 18 2.39 4.70 5.04
CA GLU A 18 1.77 6.01 4.78
C GLU A 18 0.24 5.92 4.77
N ASP A 19 -0.32 4.96 4.04
CA ASP A 19 -1.76 4.69 3.98
C ASP A 19 -2.31 4.32 5.37
N GLU A 20 -1.63 3.44 6.11
CA GLU A 20 -2.00 3.04 7.48
C GLU A 20 -2.00 4.24 8.42
N ARG A 21 -1.02 5.13 8.32
CA ARG A 21 -0.91 6.32 9.16
C ARG A 21 -2.07 7.29 8.89
N ILE A 22 -2.40 7.52 7.62
CA ILE A 22 -3.51 8.42 7.24
C ILE A 22 -4.84 7.81 7.68
N ALA A 23 -5.08 6.53 7.35
CA ALA A 23 -6.30 5.82 7.73
C ALA A 23 -6.46 5.73 9.26
N GLY A 24 -5.38 5.45 9.99
CA GLY A 24 -5.36 5.40 11.45
C GLY A 24 -5.62 6.76 12.10
N HIS A 25 -5.13 7.85 11.50
CA HIS A 25 -5.46 9.20 11.95
C HIS A 25 -6.96 9.48 11.80
N VAL A 26 -7.55 9.16 10.64
CA VAL A 26 -9.00 9.33 10.41
C VAL A 26 -9.82 8.50 11.39
N ALA A 27 -9.44 7.24 11.60
CA ALA A 27 -10.09 6.37 12.59
C ALA A 27 -10.09 6.98 14.00
N ALA A 28 -9.01 7.68 14.37
CA ALA A 28 -8.88 8.31 15.68
C ALA A 28 -9.70 9.61 15.82
N VAL A 29 -9.75 10.45 14.79
CA VAL A 29 -10.39 11.78 14.86
C VAL A 29 -11.84 11.80 14.42
N SER A 30 -12.27 10.82 13.61
CA SER A 30 -13.64 10.69 13.13
C SER A 30 -14.06 9.21 12.98
N PRO A 31 -14.13 8.46 14.10
CA PRO A 31 -14.51 7.06 14.07
C PRO A 31 -15.95 6.89 13.56
N THR A 32 -16.16 5.89 12.71
CA THR A 32 -17.50 5.50 12.26
C THR A 32 -17.62 3.98 12.10
N ALA A 33 -18.83 3.48 12.33
CA ALA A 33 -19.22 2.11 12.00
C ALA A 33 -19.75 1.98 10.56
N ASP A 34 -19.98 3.11 9.89
CA ASP A 34 -20.38 3.13 8.48
C ASP A 34 -19.21 2.64 7.62
N THR A 35 -19.46 1.59 6.86
CA THR A 35 -18.50 0.99 5.91
C THR A 35 -18.71 1.50 4.48
N GLY A 36 -19.53 2.54 4.32
CA GLY A 36 -19.77 3.23 3.04
C GLY A 36 -18.96 4.52 2.90
N PHE A 37 -19.08 5.17 1.75
CA PHE A 37 -18.37 6.42 1.40
C PHE A 37 -18.63 7.53 2.44
N CYS A 38 -17.71 7.75 3.39
CA CYS A 38 -17.89 8.68 4.50
C CYS A 38 -17.28 10.06 4.22
N VAL A 39 -17.90 10.82 3.30
CA VAL A 39 -17.47 12.18 2.92
C VAL A 39 -17.52 13.21 4.07
N TRP A 40 -18.35 12.97 5.10
CA TRP A 40 -18.52 13.91 6.22
C TRP A 40 -17.43 13.82 7.29
N ALA A 41 -16.57 12.80 7.23
CA ALA A 41 -15.67 12.42 8.32
C ALA A 41 -14.23 12.97 8.21
N THR A 42 -13.89 13.74 7.18
CA THR A 42 -12.47 14.02 6.91
C THR A 42 -12.15 15.51 6.80
N GLN A 43 -11.20 15.97 7.62
CA GLN A 43 -10.50 17.25 7.45
C GLN A 43 -9.65 17.29 6.17
N PHE A 44 -9.56 16.15 5.46
CA PHE A 44 -8.82 15.95 4.21
C PHE A 44 -9.65 16.25 2.95
N ALA A 45 -10.86 16.79 3.08
CA ALA A 45 -11.66 17.24 1.93
C ALA A 45 -10.92 18.24 1.02
N PHE A 46 -9.86 18.88 1.53
CA PHE A 46 -9.02 19.84 0.81
C PHE A 46 -7.65 19.28 0.40
N ASP A 47 -7.37 18.00 0.66
CA ASP A 47 -6.14 17.31 0.26
C ASP A 47 -6.51 16.11 -0.65
N PRO A 48 -6.54 16.31 -1.99
CA PRO A 48 -7.05 15.32 -2.92
C PRO A 48 -6.31 13.97 -2.87
N GLU A 49 -5.00 14.00 -2.59
CA GLU A 49 -4.16 12.80 -2.53
C GLU A 49 -4.50 11.95 -1.30
N ARG A 50 -4.89 12.59 -0.19
CA ARG A 50 -5.21 11.91 1.07
C ARG A 50 -6.70 11.63 1.25
N MET A 51 -7.54 12.30 0.46
CA MET A 51 -9.00 12.17 0.51
C MET A 51 -9.45 10.73 0.22
N ILE A 52 -8.84 10.05 -0.76
CA ILE A 52 -9.18 8.65 -1.11
C ILE A 52 -8.94 7.72 0.08
N VAL A 53 -7.82 7.89 0.79
CA VAL A 53 -7.49 7.08 1.96
C VAL A 53 -8.43 7.37 3.13
N ALA A 54 -8.84 8.62 3.27
CA ALA A 54 -9.64 9.08 4.40
C ALA A 54 -11.14 8.73 4.31
N ILE A 55 -11.69 8.61 3.11
CA ILE A 55 -13.13 8.38 2.89
C ILE A 55 -13.56 6.96 3.30
N ASP A 56 -12.69 5.97 3.16
CA ASP A 56 -12.97 4.55 3.44
C ASP A 56 -11.80 3.93 4.21
N TYR A 57 -11.45 4.57 5.33
CA TYR A 57 -10.26 4.22 6.10
C TYR A 57 -10.31 2.75 6.60
N GLN A 58 -11.50 2.19 6.88
CA GLN A 58 -11.66 0.80 7.29
C GLN A 58 -11.22 -0.15 6.18
N ARG A 59 -11.64 0.11 4.93
CA ARG A 59 -11.18 -0.67 3.77
C ARG A 59 -9.69 -0.48 3.54
N VAL A 60 -9.16 0.73 3.65
CA VAL A 60 -7.73 0.98 3.46
C VAL A 60 -6.89 0.19 4.47
N LEU A 61 -7.28 0.17 5.74
CA LEU A 61 -6.60 -0.65 6.75
C LEU A 61 -6.62 -2.14 6.40
N ALA A 62 -7.76 -2.65 5.87
CA ALA A 62 -7.86 -4.04 5.43
C ALA A 62 -6.98 -4.32 4.20
N GLU A 63 -6.89 -3.39 3.25
CA GLU A 63 -6.02 -3.48 2.08
C GLU A 63 -4.54 -3.42 2.48
N CYS A 64 -4.14 -2.54 3.39
CA CYS A 64 -2.78 -2.49 3.94
C CYS A 64 -2.39 -3.82 4.59
N ALA A 65 -3.27 -4.39 5.42
CA ALA A 65 -3.03 -5.70 6.02
C ALA A 65 -2.88 -6.81 4.96
N ALA A 66 -3.66 -6.77 3.88
CA ALA A 66 -3.53 -7.71 2.76
C ALA A 66 -2.20 -7.54 2.01
N LYS A 67 -1.81 -6.29 1.70
CA LYS A 67 -0.54 -5.97 1.02
C LYS A 67 0.67 -6.39 1.87
N ARG A 68 0.65 -6.20 3.19
CA ARG A 68 1.70 -6.71 4.10
C ARG A 68 1.85 -8.23 4.00
N ARG A 69 0.73 -8.97 4.03
CA ARG A 69 0.78 -10.44 3.86
C ARG A 69 1.40 -10.86 2.53
N ILE A 70 1.14 -10.13 1.44
CA ILE A 70 1.77 -10.41 0.13
C ILE A 70 3.29 -10.17 0.19
N VAL A 71 3.73 -9.07 0.78
CA VAL A 71 5.16 -8.78 0.98
C VAL A 71 5.83 -9.86 1.85
N ASP A 72 5.16 -10.32 2.91
CA ASP A 72 5.68 -11.37 3.79
C ASP A 72 5.76 -12.72 3.08
N MET A 73 4.78 -13.06 2.23
CA MET A 73 4.85 -14.25 1.37
C MET A 73 6.06 -14.19 0.44
N PHE A 74 6.35 -13.03 -0.17
CA PHE A 74 7.54 -12.85 -1.01
C PHE A 74 8.83 -13.03 -0.21
N ARG A 75 8.93 -12.42 0.97
CA ARG A 75 10.09 -12.54 1.85
C ARG A 75 10.34 -13.97 2.33
N ALA A 76 9.28 -14.73 2.55
CA ALA A 76 9.35 -16.12 2.97
C ALA A 76 9.65 -17.09 1.81
N ALA A 77 9.48 -16.66 0.56
CA ALA A 77 9.71 -17.51 -0.60
C ALA A 77 11.21 -17.77 -0.81
N THR A 78 11.55 -19.04 -1.10
CA THR A 78 12.91 -19.41 -1.49
C THR A 78 13.27 -18.70 -2.81
N PRO A 79 14.39 -17.96 -2.90
CA PRO A 79 14.71 -17.14 -4.08
C PRO A 79 14.79 -17.89 -5.41
N ALA A 80 15.10 -19.19 -5.39
CA ALA A 80 15.21 -20.03 -6.58
C ALA A 80 13.89 -20.72 -6.99
N ALA A 81 12.80 -20.49 -6.25
CA ALA A 81 11.50 -21.09 -6.56
C ALA A 81 10.72 -20.22 -7.56
N ALA A 82 10.00 -20.84 -8.50
CA ALA A 82 9.10 -20.15 -9.42
C ALA A 82 8.08 -19.26 -8.68
N THR A 83 7.68 -19.65 -7.46
CA THR A 83 6.82 -18.84 -6.59
C THR A 83 7.41 -17.47 -6.27
N ALA A 84 8.74 -17.36 -6.09
CA ALA A 84 9.38 -16.08 -5.80
C ALA A 84 9.33 -15.13 -7.00
N GLU A 85 9.49 -15.65 -8.22
CA GLU A 85 9.38 -14.86 -9.45
C GLU A 85 7.96 -14.33 -9.66
N VAL A 86 6.95 -15.20 -9.45
CA VAL A 86 5.53 -14.80 -9.53
C VAL A 86 5.20 -13.75 -8.48
N LEU A 87 5.66 -13.93 -7.24
CA LEU A 87 5.44 -12.96 -6.18
C LEU A 87 6.16 -11.63 -6.46
N GLU A 88 7.37 -11.64 -7.03
CA GLU A 88 8.04 -10.40 -7.45
C GLU A 88 7.24 -9.66 -8.53
N ALA A 89 6.67 -10.36 -9.50
CA ALA A 89 5.81 -9.75 -10.51
C ALA A 89 4.57 -9.11 -9.86
N VAL A 90 3.94 -9.77 -8.89
CA VAL A 90 2.83 -9.19 -8.11
C VAL A 90 3.28 -7.94 -7.36
N LEU A 91 4.47 -7.92 -6.76
CA LEU A 91 4.99 -6.71 -6.09
C LEU A 91 5.20 -5.56 -7.08
N ARG A 92 5.65 -5.84 -8.31
CA ARG A 92 5.80 -4.80 -9.35
C ARG A 92 4.46 -4.22 -9.77
N GLU A 93 3.41 -5.04 -9.90
CA GLU A 93 2.05 -4.58 -10.19
C GLU A 93 1.52 -3.68 -9.07
N LEU A 94 1.75 -4.07 -7.81
CA LEU A 94 1.38 -3.24 -6.66
C LEU A 94 2.14 -1.91 -6.66
N ALA A 95 3.42 -1.91 -7.02
CA ALA A 95 4.21 -0.69 -7.10
C ALA A 95 3.79 0.20 -8.28
N PHE A 96 3.27 -0.38 -9.36
CA PHE A 96 2.79 0.37 -10.52
C PHE A 96 1.61 1.30 -10.18
N ALA A 97 0.80 0.96 -9.17
CA ALA A 97 -0.23 1.87 -8.63
C ALA A 97 0.35 3.20 -8.09
N HIS A 98 1.65 3.26 -7.85
CA HIS A 98 2.39 4.42 -7.39
C HIS A 98 3.43 4.89 -8.42
N ALA A 99 3.21 4.65 -9.71
CA ALA A 99 4.18 4.98 -10.77
C ALA A 99 4.51 6.49 -10.88
N ASP A 100 3.60 7.35 -10.42
CA ASP A 100 3.79 8.81 -10.40
C ASP A 100 4.51 9.30 -9.12
N HIS A 101 4.80 8.40 -8.17
CA HIS A 101 5.49 8.77 -6.93
C HIS A 101 6.98 9.07 -7.19
N PRO A 102 7.58 10.14 -6.62
CA PRO A 102 8.98 10.51 -6.86
C PRO A 102 10.00 9.40 -6.58
N ASP A 103 9.77 8.60 -5.54
CA ASP A 103 10.64 7.46 -5.19
C ASP A 103 10.42 6.20 -6.05
N TYR A 104 9.43 6.19 -6.95
CA TYR A 104 9.20 5.08 -7.86
C TYR A 104 10.36 4.96 -8.85
N ARG A 105 10.89 3.75 -9.04
CA ARG A 105 11.97 3.49 -9.99
C ARG A 105 11.42 2.86 -11.26
N VAL A 106 11.76 3.43 -12.41
CA VAL A 106 11.35 2.93 -13.74
C VAL A 106 11.73 1.46 -13.97
N ALA A 107 12.81 0.98 -13.35
CA ALA A 107 13.22 -0.43 -13.41
C ALA A 107 12.19 -1.42 -12.81
N TRP A 108 11.21 -0.94 -12.04
CA TRP A 108 10.11 -1.75 -11.50
C TRP A 108 8.90 -1.81 -12.45
N ARG A 109 8.88 -1.02 -13.52
CA ARG A 109 7.79 -1.03 -14.50
C ARG A 109 7.81 -2.35 -15.27
N ILE A 110 6.61 -2.86 -15.53
CA ILE A 110 6.34 -4.10 -16.27
C ILE A 110 5.98 -3.72 -17.71
#